data_AF-A0A4U1BT96-F1
#
_entry.id   AF-A0A4U1BT96-F1
#
_cell.length_a   1.000
_cell.length_b   1.000
_cell.length_c   1.000
_cell.angle_alpha   90.00
_cell.angle_beta   90.00
_cell.angle_gamma   90.00
#
_symmetry.space_group_name_H-M   'P 1'
#
loop_
_entity.id
_entity.type
_entity.pdbx_description
1 polymer ?
#
loop_
_entity_poly.entity_id
_entity_poly.type
_entity_poly.pdbx_seq_one_letter_code
_entity_poly.pdbx_strand_id
1 'polypeptide(L)'
;MMRLFSSMRLGCALLVLAALWFALGMGLADLWGYRWPLKQLNQMPLIQWGPLMQDNPVLLLWLLSLVSLFALLGINTLVCSYKTLWPLWRRKKLRHRHFMLLPIHLFTLLVFACHGLDILWAHHPQHVQLKVGESARFEGHQIELTQIEYGNDLALIRQDQSGHTAAGRITRRSLEQFDPNLNWAFLRIIQEGSIRPIHGQAGFLTPLTFGNRSITLTDFYVPFGQEDDALTVSLTLTNNPLSGWFLGCYLALLISLILHLAHLVLFSSPSEKARC
;
A
#
# COMPACT_ATOMS: atom_id res chain seq x y z
N MET A 1 18.86 -25.96 -17.03
CA MET A 1 17.90 -24.89 -16.62
C MET A 1 17.86 -24.65 -15.11
N MET A 2 17.60 -25.65 -14.25
CA MET A 2 17.43 -25.45 -12.79
C MET A 2 18.64 -24.86 -12.03
N ARG A 3 19.87 -25.08 -12.51
CA ARG A 3 21.09 -24.47 -11.90
C ARG A 3 21.13 -22.95 -12.06
N LEU A 4 20.55 -22.40 -13.14
CA LEU A 4 20.53 -20.96 -13.37
C LEU A 4 19.60 -20.27 -12.35
N PHE A 5 18.43 -20.86 -12.10
CA PHE A 5 17.43 -20.34 -11.17
C PHE A 5 17.78 -20.48 -9.68
N SER A 6 18.83 -21.22 -9.32
CA SER A 6 19.31 -21.29 -7.92
C SER A 6 20.44 -20.28 -7.62
N SER A 7 20.84 -19.49 -8.61
CA SER A 7 21.94 -18.53 -8.49
C SER A 7 21.51 -17.24 -7.79
N MET A 8 22.26 -16.83 -6.77
CA MET A 8 22.09 -15.53 -6.10
C MET A 8 22.45 -14.35 -7.03
N ARG A 9 23.40 -14.56 -7.97
CA ARG A 9 23.77 -13.53 -8.96
C ARG A 9 22.60 -13.20 -9.87
N LEU A 10 21.83 -14.22 -10.28
CA LEU A 10 20.62 -14.02 -11.07
C LEU A 10 19.58 -13.24 -10.27
N GLY A 11 19.35 -13.60 -9.01
CA GLY A 11 18.43 -12.85 -8.13
C GLY A 11 18.82 -11.37 -8.00
N CYS A 12 20.11 -11.08 -7.80
CA CYS A 12 20.62 -9.71 -7.77
C CYS A 12 20.38 -8.97 -9.10
N ALA A 13 20.71 -9.61 -10.24
CA ALA A 13 20.49 -9.02 -11.56
C ALA A 13 19.00 -8.75 -11.83
N LEU A 14 18.10 -9.67 -11.47
CA LEU A 14 16.66 -9.50 -11.60
C LEU A 14 16.14 -8.37 -10.72
N LEU A 15 16.63 -8.26 -9.48
CA LEU A 15 16.25 -7.16 -8.57
C LEU A 15 16.68 -5.80 -9.12
N VAL A 16 17.94 -5.67 -9.57
CA VAL A 16 18.45 -4.44 -10.17
C VAL A 16 17.67 -4.08 -11.44
N LEU A 17 17.42 -5.07 -12.30
CA LEU A 17 16.65 -4.86 -13.53
C LEU A 17 15.21 -4.44 -13.23
N ALA A 18 14.55 -5.07 -12.25
CA ALA A 18 13.21 -4.70 -11.83
C ALA A 18 13.15 -3.27 -11.27
N ALA A 19 14.12 -2.88 -10.43
CA ALA A 19 14.21 -1.54 -9.88
C ALA A 19 14.41 -0.47 -10.97
N LEU A 20 15.34 -0.71 -11.91
CA LEU A 20 15.58 0.18 -13.05
C LEU A 20 14.37 0.26 -13.97
N TRP A 21 13.72 -0.87 -14.28
CA TRP A 21 12.55 -0.93 -15.14
C TRP A 21 11.33 -0.23 -14.51
N PHE A 22 11.16 -0.37 -13.20
CA PHE A 22 10.16 0.38 -12.45
C PHE A 22 10.42 1.89 -12.50
N ALA A 23 11.64 2.31 -12.17
CA ALA A 23 12.03 3.73 -12.20
C ALA A 23 11.86 4.35 -13.59
N LEU A 24 12.24 3.63 -14.64
CA LEU A 24 12.04 4.06 -16.03
C LEU A 24 10.55 4.25 -16.35
N GLY A 25 9.70 3.29 -15.97
CA GLY A 25 8.26 3.40 -16.17
C GLY A 25 7.62 4.58 -15.47
N MET A 26 8.01 4.83 -14.22
CA MET A 26 7.54 5.99 -13.46
C MET A 26 8.00 7.30 -14.10
N GLY A 27 9.25 7.38 -14.57
CA GLY A 27 9.76 8.54 -15.30
C GLY A 27 9.02 8.78 -16.62
N LEU A 28 8.76 7.72 -17.39
CA LEU A 28 7.99 7.81 -18.63
C LEU A 28 6.54 8.20 -18.38
N ALA A 29 5.94 7.77 -17.26
CA ALA A 29 4.58 8.15 -16.92
C ALA A 29 4.43 9.67 -16.68
N ASP A 30 5.48 10.30 -16.16
CA ASP A 30 5.53 11.74 -15.95
C ASP A 30 5.74 12.51 -17.25
N LEU A 31 6.60 11.99 -18.14
CA LEU A 31 6.96 12.66 -19.40
C LEU A 31 5.91 12.47 -20.50
N TRP A 32 5.26 11.31 -20.57
CA TRP A 32 4.37 10.94 -21.68
C TRP A 32 2.88 10.89 -21.28
N GLY A 33 2.52 11.41 -20.12
CA GLY A 33 1.12 11.61 -19.72
C GLY A 33 0.39 10.37 -19.18
N TYR A 34 1.09 9.26 -18.88
CA TYR A 34 0.46 8.06 -18.32
C TYR A 34 0.09 8.14 -16.83
N ARG A 35 0.33 9.29 -16.16
CA ARG A 35 -0.07 9.49 -14.76
C ARG A 35 -1.56 9.24 -14.50
N TRP A 36 -2.43 9.71 -15.39
CA TRP A 36 -3.86 9.57 -15.20
C TRP A 36 -4.33 8.11 -15.36
N PRO A 37 -3.96 7.39 -16.43
CA PRO A 37 -4.23 5.95 -16.53
C PRO A 37 -3.70 5.16 -15.33
N LEU A 38 -2.45 5.40 -14.90
CA LEU A 38 -1.89 4.74 -13.71
C LEU A 38 -2.71 4.99 -12.44
N LYS A 39 -3.19 6.22 -12.24
CA LYS A 39 -4.05 6.56 -11.11
C LYS A 39 -5.35 5.76 -11.15
N GLN A 40 -5.95 5.59 -12.33
CA GLN A 40 -7.18 4.81 -12.48
C GLN A 40 -6.96 3.32 -12.20
N LEU A 41 -5.83 2.74 -12.62
CA LEU A 41 -5.51 1.33 -12.33
C LEU A 41 -5.48 1.04 -10.83
N ASN A 42 -4.98 1.99 -10.02
CA ASN A 42 -4.96 1.86 -8.56
C ASN A 42 -6.36 1.91 -7.92
N GLN A 43 -7.39 2.29 -8.68
CA GLN A 43 -8.77 2.38 -8.21
C GLN A 43 -9.65 1.23 -8.72
N MET A 44 -9.15 0.42 -9.67
CA MET A 44 -9.90 -0.62 -10.35
C MET A 44 -9.26 -2.00 -10.16
N PRO A 45 -10.05 -3.09 -10.08
CA PRO A 45 -9.49 -4.43 -9.99
C PRO A 45 -8.85 -4.81 -11.31
N LEU A 46 -7.87 -5.73 -11.26
CA LEU A 46 -7.16 -6.21 -12.44
C LEU A 46 -8.12 -6.65 -13.56
N ILE A 47 -9.25 -7.26 -13.22
CA ILE A 47 -10.25 -7.71 -14.20
C ILE A 47 -10.93 -6.57 -14.99
N GLN A 48 -10.95 -5.35 -14.44
CA GLN A 48 -11.49 -4.16 -15.09
C GLN A 48 -10.44 -3.34 -15.83
N TRP A 49 -9.17 -3.77 -15.85
CA TRP A 49 -8.12 -3.03 -16.54
C TRP A 49 -8.23 -3.08 -18.06
N GLY A 50 -8.92 -4.09 -18.61
CA GLY A 50 -9.00 -4.35 -20.05
C GLY A 50 -9.28 -3.11 -20.92
N PRO A 51 -10.41 -2.41 -20.71
CA PRO A 51 -10.74 -1.21 -21.48
C PRO A 51 -9.66 -0.12 -21.42
N LEU A 52 -9.16 0.20 -20.21
CA LEU A 52 -8.13 1.22 -20.04
C LEU A 52 -6.79 0.84 -20.70
N MET A 53 -6.48 -0.46 -20.71
CA MET A 53 -5.25 -0.99 -21.32
C MET A 53 -5.31 -1.03 -22.84
N GLN A 54 -6.50 -1.15 -23.45
CA GLN A 54 -6.67 -1.07 -24.90
C GLN A 54 -6.24 0.30 -25.44
N ASP A 55 -6.58 1.37 -24.71
CA ASP A 55 -6.19 2.74 -25.06
C ASP A 55 -4.73 3.05 -24.74
N ASN A 56 -4.06 2.21 -23.93
CA ASN A 56 -2.71 2.45 -23.42
C ASN A 56 -1.79 1.22 -23.59
N PRO A 57 -1.52 0.74 -24.82
CA PRO A 57 -0.80 -0.52 -25.05
C PRO A 57 0.66 -0.50 -24.57
N VAL A 58 1.32 0.68 -24.60
CA VAL A 58 2.69 0.84 -24.07
C VAL A 58 2.71 0.64 -22.56
N LEU A 59 1.72 1.18 -21.85
CA LEU A 59 1.58 1.02 -20.40
C LEU A 59 1.32 -0.44 -20.04
N LEU A 60 0.45 -1.12 -20.81
CA LEU A 60 0.21 -2.56 -20.66
C LEU A 60 1.50 -3.37 -20.82
N LEU A 61 2.26 -3.13 -21.89
CA LEU A 61 3.51 -3.84 -22.15
C LEU A 61 4.53 -3.62 -21.02
N TRP A 62 4.66 -2.38 -20.55
CA TRP A 62 5.55 -2.06 -19.44
C TRP A 62 5.16 -2.81 -18.16
N LEU A 63 3.86 -2.83 -17.84
CA LEU A 63 3.33 -3.45 -16.64
C LEU A 63 3.44 -4.98 -16.69
N LEU A 64 3.10 -5.60 -17.83
CA LEU A 64 3.29 -7.04 -18.04
C LEU A 64 4.78 -7.43 -17.93
N SER A 65 5.67 -6.60 -18.47
CA SER A 65 7.12 -6.81 -18.37
C SER A 65 7.58 -6.72 -16.91
N LEU A 66 7.08 -5.74 -16.16
CA LEU A 66 7.39 -5.56 -14.74
C LEU A 66 6.90 -6.75 -13.90
N VAL A 67 5.64 -7.17 -14.08
CA VAL A 67 5.07 -8.35 -13.41
C VAL A 67 5.87 -9.59 -13.74
N SER A 68 6.28 -9.76 -15.00
CA SER A 68 7.12 -10.89 -15.43
C SER A 68 8.49 -10.90 -14.73
N LEU A 69 9.13 -9.74 -14.57
CA LEU A 69 10.40 -9.63 -13.83
C LEU A 69 10.24 -10.03 -12.37
N PHE A 70 9.20 -9.55 -11.69
CA PHE A 70 8.93 -9.92 -10.29
C PHE A 70 8.55 -11.40 -10.15
N ALA A 71 7.80 -11.98 -11.09
CA ALA A 71 7.50 -13.40 -11.11
C ALA A 71 8.77 -14.25 -11.24
N LEU A 72 9.67 -13.88 -12.16
CA LEU A 72 10.97 -14.54 -12.32
C LEU A 72 11.85 -14.41 -11.07
N LEU A 73 11.85 -13.24 -10.42
CA LEU A 73 12.56 -13.02 -9.16
C LEU A 73 11.97 -13.89 -8.03
N GLY A 74 10.65 -14.02 -7.94
CA GLY A 74 9.97 -14.91 -7.00
C GLY A 74 10.35 -16.38 -7.24
N ILE A 75 10.32 -16.84 -8.48
CA ILE A 75 10.74 -18.21 -8.85
C ILE A 75 12.21 -18.46 -8.50
N ASN A 76 13.11 -17.53 -8.84
CA ASN A 76 14.52 -17.62 -8.48
C ASN A 76 14.71 -17.72 -6.96
N THR A 77 14.03 -16.85 -6.19
CA THR A 77 14.09 -16.81 -4.74
C THR A 77 13.61 -18.13 -4.13
N LEU A 78 12.50 -18.69 -4.64
CA LEU A 78 11.94 -19.97 -4.22
C LEU A 78 12.90 -21.13 -4.49
N VAL A 79 13.42 -21.23 -5.72
CA VAL A 79 14.35 -22.29 -6.12
C VAL A 79 15.67 -22.20 -5.33
N CYS A 80 16.21 -21.00 -5.13
CA CYS A 80 17.40 -20.77 -4.31
C CYS A 80 17.17 -21.19 -2.84
N SER A 81 16.02 -20.83 -2.28
CA SER A 81 15.63 -21.21 -0.92
C SER A 81 15.60 -22.73 -0.76
N TYR A 82 14.94 -23.43 -1.69
CA TYR A 82 14.77 -24.88 -1.62
C TYR A 82 16.07 -25.66 -1.88
N LYS A 83 16.84 -25.28 -2.90
CA LYS A 83 18.03 -26.05 -3.32
C LYS A 83 19.29 -25.69 -2.55
N THR A 84 19.44 -24.45 -2.11
CA THR A 84 20.69 -23.95 -1.51
C THR A 84 20.54 -23.72 -0.02
N LEU A 85 19.51 -22.98 0.40
CA LEU A 85 19.41 -22.50 1.78
C LEU A 85 18.78 -23.52 2.73
N TRP A 86 17.74 -24.23 2.29
CA TRP A 86 17.06 -25.25 3.09
C TRP A 86 18.00 -26.39 3.53
N PRO A 87 18.88 -26.95 2.68
CA PRO A 87 19.86 -27.94 3.13
C PRO A 87 20.86 -27.42 4.17
N LEU A 88 21.24 -26.13 4.11
CA LEU A 88 22.13 -25.52 5.12
C LEU A 88 21.43 -25.47 6.48
N TRP A 89 20.16 -25.09 6.48
CA TRP A 89 19.31 -25.06 7.67
C TRP A 89 19.08 -26.45 8.25
N ARG A 90 18.75 -27.44 7.41
CA ARG A 90 18.56 -28.84 7.82
C ARG A 90 19.81 -29.44 8.49
N ARG A 91 21.01 -29.05 8.03
CA ARG A 91 22.29 -29.47 8.62
C ARG A 91 22.68 -28.65 9.87
N LYS A 92 21.82 -27.74 10.34
CA LYS A 92 22.02 -26.89 11.52
C LYS A 92 23.37 -26.15 11.53
N LYS A 93 23.84 -25.70 10.36
CA LYS A 93 25.10 -24.95 10.25
C LYS A 93 24.93 -23.50 10.70
N LEU A 94 24.65 -23.29 11.99
CA LEU A 94 24.31 -21.99 12.57
C LEU A 94 25.39 -20.92 12.34
N ARG A 95 26.68 -21.30 12.31
CA ARG A 95 27.80 -20.36 12.08
C ARG A 95 28.03 -20.00 10.62
N HIS A 96 27.31 -20.62 9.68
CA HIS A 96 27.50 -20.36 8.26
C HIS A 96 26.92 -19.00 7.88
N ARG A 97 27.69 -18.14 7.19
CA ARG A 97 27.28 -16.76 6.83
C ARG A 97 25.92 -16.63 6.11
N HIS A 98 25.52 -17.67 5.38
CA HIS A 98 24.23 -17.70 4.66
C HIS A 98 23.06 -18.28 5.46
N PHE A 99 23.24 -18.62 6.75
CA PHE A 99 22.20 -19.26 7.55
C PHE A 99 20.93 -18.40 7.66
N MET A 100 21.10 -17.08 7.83
CA MET A 100 19.99 -16.12 7.97
C MET A 100 19.33 -15.74 6.63
N LEU A 101 19.86 -16.18 5.49
CA LEU A 101 19.25 -15.86 4.19
C LEU A 101 17.93 -16.62 3.96
N LEU A 102 17.74 -17.79 4.59
CA LEU A 102 16.50 -18.54 4.45
C LEU A 102 15.28 -17.78 4.99
N PRO A 103 15.24 -17.30 6.25
CA PRO A 103 14.10 -16.54 6.74
C PRO A 103 13.89 -15.25 5.93
N ILE A 104 14.95 -14.57 5.51
CA ILE A 104 14.85 -13.41 4.59
C ILE A 104 14.09 -13.80 3.31
N HIS A 105 14.51 -14.87 2.63
CA HIS A 105 13.83 -15.33 1.41
C HIS A 105 12.37 -15.72 1.65
N LEU A 106 12.08 -16.42 2.74
CA LEU A 106 10.72 -16.84 3.06
C LEU A 106 9.80 -15.65 3.28
N PHE A 107 10.23 -14.64 4.05
CA PHE A 107 9.44 -13.43 4.26
C PHE A 107 9.35 -12.58 2.99
N THR A 108 10.39 -12.49 2.16
CA THR A 108 10.31 -11.84 0.85
C THR A 108 9.27 -12.51 -0.05
N LEU A 109 9.25 -13.85 -0.12
CA LEU A 109 8.26 -14.59 -0.89
C LEU A 109 6.84 -14.37 -0.37
N LEU A 110 6.68 -14.32 0.95
CA LEU A 110 5.38 -14.05 1.58
C LEU A 110 4.89 -12.63 1.29
N VAL A 111 5.80 -11.64 1.35
CA VAL A 111 5.51 -10.26 0.93
C VAL A 111 5.10 -10.20 -0.54
N PHE A 112 5.79 -10.90 -1.44
CA PHE A 112 5.40 -10.98 -2.85
C PHE A 112 4.03 -11.63 -3.04
N ALA A 113 3.73 -12.69 -2.29
CA ALA A 113 2.42 -13.34 -2.31
C ALA A 113 1.32 -12.39 -1.83
N CYS A 114 1.52 -11.67 -0.73
CA CYS A 114 0.57 -10.67 -0.25
C CYS A 114 0.33 -9.55 -1.27
N HIS A 115 1.38 -9.00 -1.88
CA HIS A 115 1.24 -8.00 -2.96
C HIS A 115 0.47 -8.55 -4.16
N GLY A 116 0.80 -9.77 -4.60
CA GLY A 116 0.09 -10.41 -5.70
C GLY A 116 -1.39 -10.64 -5.37
N LEU A 117 -1.70 -11.08 -4.16
CA LEU A 117 -3.08 -11.26 -3.70
C LEU A 117 -3.83 -9.94 -3.57
N ASP A 118 -3.19 -8.86 -3.11
CA ASP A 118 -3.81 -7.54 -3.01
C ASP A 118 -4.20 -6.99 -4.39
N ILE A 119 -3.35 -7.19 -5.41
CA ILE A 119 -3.65 -6.83 -6.80
C ILE A 119 -4.80 -7.67 -7.39
N LEU A 120 -4.81 -8.98 -7.11
CA LEU A 120 -5.80 -9.92 -7.65
C LEU A 120 -7.17 -9.81 -6.97
N TRP A 121 -7.16 -9.65 -5.65
CA TRP A 121 -8.34 -9.67 -4.79
C TRP A 121 -8.71 -8.25 -4.36
N ALA A 122 -8.36 -7.23 -5.14
CA ALA A 122 -8.50 -5.83 -4.79
C ALA A 122 -9.81 -5.55 -4.02
N HIS A 123 -9.67 -5.33 -2.72
CA HIS A 123 -10.80 -4.88 -1.91
C HIS A 123 -10.91 -3.39 -2.18
N HIS A 124 -11.88 -3.01 -3.00
CA HIS A 124 -11.96 -1.65 -3.53
C HIS A 124 -12.14 -0.64 -2.42
N PRO A 125 -11.22 0.35 -2.33
CA PRO A 125 -11.50 1.54 -1.57
C PRO A 125 -12.77 2.18 -2.13
N GLN A 126 -13.82 2.26 -1.33
CA GLN A 126 -15.04 2.99 -1.69
C GLN A 126 -14.85 4.42 -1.23
N HIS A 127 -14.76 5.34 -2.20
CA HIS A 127 -14.74 6.77 -1.92
C HIS A 127 -16.17 7.27 -1.77
N VAL A 128 -16.49 7.88 -0.63
CA VAL A 128 -17.81 8.44 -0.36
C VAL A 128 -17.67 9.88 0.10
N GLN A 129 -18.62 10.71 -0.28
CA GLN A 129 -18.75 12.09 0.17
C GLN A 129 -20.01 12.17 1.01
N LEU A 130 -19.90 12.68 2.24
CA LEU A 130 -21.01 12.73 3.18
C LEU A 130 -21.10 14.11 3.82
N LYS A 131 -22.32 14.61 3.95
CA LYS A 131 -22.70 15.70 4.85
C LYS A 131 -23.21 15.16 6.17
N VAL A 132 -23.30 16.03 7.18
CA VAL A 132 -23.85 15.64 8.48
C VAL A 132 -25.29 15.15 8.30
N GLY A 133 -25.60 13.98 8.87
CA GLY A 133 -26.87 13.27 8.73
C GLY A 133 -26.96 12.34 7.52
N GLU A 134 -26.02 12.40 6.57
CA GLU A 134 -25.98 11.49 5.44
C GLU A 134 -25.34 10.15 5.81
N SER A 135 -25.67 9.11 5.04
CA SER A 135 -25.10 7.78 5.24
C SER A 135 -24.75 7.09 3.94
N ALA A 136 -23.73 6.22 4.00
CA ALA A 136 -23.32 5.34 2.92
C ALA A 136 -23.37 3.88 3.38
N ARG A 137 -23.64 2.97 2.43
CA ARG A 137 -23.54 1.53 2.67
C ARG A 137 -22.17 1.02 2.26
N PHE A 138 -21.57 0.18 3.10
CA PHE A 138 -20.29 -0.48 2.86
C PHE A 138 -20.30 -1.87 3.49
N GLU A 139 -20.25 -2.91 2.66
CA GLU A 139 -20.15 -4.32 3.07
C GLU A 139 -21.10 -4.72 4.23
N GLY A 140 -22.40 -4.45 4.09
CA GLY A 140 -23.41 -4.80 5.12
C GLY A 140 -23.41 -3.88 6.34
N HIS A 141 -22.70 -2.76 6.29
CA HIS A 141 -22.72 -1.71 7.31
C HIS A 141 -23.29 -0.42 6.72
N GLN A 142 -24.10 0.29 7.50
CA GLN A 142 -24.49 1.67 7.23
C GLN A 142 -23.59 2.59 8.05
N ILE A 143 -22.89 3.49 7.36
CA ILE A 143 -21.97 4.45 7.95
C ILE A 143 -22.61 5.80 7.81
N GLU A 144 -22.91 6.44 8.93
CA GLU A 144 -23.56 7.75 9.01
C GLU A 144 -22.60 8.76 9.59
N LEU A 145 -22.55 9.94 8.96
CA LEU A 145 -21.77 11.07 9.48
C LEU A 145 -22.61 11.85 10.47
N THR A 146 -22.26 11.80 11.75
CA THR A 146 -23.05 12.44 12.81
C THR A 146 -22.60 13.86 13.10
N GLN A 147 -21.32 14.15 12.94
CA GLN A 147 -20.74 15.47 13.21
C GLN A 147 -19.45 15.64 12.42
N ILE A 148 -19.18 16.88 12.03
CA ILE A 148 -17.88 17.30 11.48
C ILE A 148 -17.30 18.34 12.43
N GLU A 149 -16.05 18.15 12.84
CA GLU A 149 -15.25 19.18 13.49
C GLU A 149 -14.18 19.62 12.50
N TYR A 150 -14.19 20.90 12.14
CA TYR A 150 -13.18 21.50 11.28
C TYR A 150 -12.68 22.78 11.94
N GLY A 151 -11.43 22.75 12.42
CA GLY A 151 -10.84 23.81 13.23
C GLY A 151 -10.00 24.83 12.45
N ASN A 152 -9.76 24.60 11.16
CA ASN A 152 -8.98 25.51 10.30
C ASN A 152 -9.90 26.48 9.51
N ASP A 153 -9.29 27.35 8.71
CA ASP A 153 -10.03 28.30 7.86
C ASP A 153 -10.82 27.58 6.75
N LEU A 154 -12.14 27.78 6.74
CA LEU A 154 -13.05 27.21 5.74
C LEU A 154 -12.87 27.83 4.35
N ALA A 155 -12.40 29.07 4.26
CA ALA A 155 -12.17 29.73 2.97
C ALA A 155 -11.15 28.97 2.11
N LEU A 156 -10.19 28.30 2.75
CA LEU A 156 -9.15 27.50 2.09
C LEU A 156 -9.68 26.22 1.42
N ILE A 157 -10.80 25.69 1.91
CA ILE A 157 -11.41 24.44 1.43
C ILE A 157 -12.73 24.66 0.67
N ARG A 158 -13.11 25.92 0.44
CA ARG A 158 -14.23 26.24 -0.44
C ARG A 158 -13.86 25.95 -1.88
N GLN A 159 -14.72 25.20 -2.56
CA GLN A 159 -14.53 24.89 -3.98
C GLN A 159 -14.87 26.09 -4.86
N ASP A 160 -14.11 26.27 -5.94
CA ASP A 160 -14.47 27.11 -7.06
C ASP A 160 -15.46 26.40 -8.00
N GLN A 161 -15.87 27.09 -9.08
CA GLN A 161 -16.76 26.51 -10.11
C GLN A 161 -16.20 25.24 -10.77
N SER A 162 -14.87 25.05 -10.73
CA SER A 162 -14.18 23.88 -11.28
C SER A 162 -14.02 22.75 -10.25
N GLY A 163 -14.51 22.93 -9.01
CA GLY A 163 -14.38 21.95 -7.92
C GLY A 163 -13.03 21.95 -7.22
N HIS A 164 -12.16 22.94 -7.50
CA HIS A 164 -10.85 23.06 -6.86
C HIS A 164 -10.92 23.93 -5.62
N THR A 165 -10.14 23.56 -4.61
CA THR A 165 -9.97 24.36 -3.39
C THR A 165 -8.68 25.18 -3.46
N ALA A 166 -8.67 26.36 -2.83
CA ALA A 166 -7.50 27.22 -2.81
C ALA A 166 -6.27 26.55 -2.18
N ALA A 167 -6.47 25.74 -1.14
CA ALA A 167 -5.39 24.99 -0.49
C ALA A 167 -4.99 23.70 -1.22
N GLY A 168 -5.74 23.27 -2.25
CA GLY A 168 -5.48 22.03 -2.96
C GLY A 168 -5.55 20.78 -2.06
N ARG A 169 -4.71 19.77 -2.33
CA ARG A 169 -4.74 18.47 -1.61
C ARG A 169 -4.23 18.60 -0.17
N ILE A 170 -4.92 17.98 0.80
CA ILE A 170 -4.50 17.96 2.22
C ILE A 170 -3.02 17.60 2.41
N THR A 171 -2.51 16.62 1.66
CA THR A 171 -1.09 16.17 1.74
C THR A 171 -0.04 17.22 1.39
N ARG A 172 -0.44 18.36 0.83
CA ARG A 172 0.46 19.46 0.42
C ARG A 172 0.28 20.73 1.24
N ARG A 173 -0.64 20.73 2.20
CA ARG A 173 -0.96 21.89 3.03
C ARG A 173 0.06 22.03 4.16
N SER A 174 0.37 23.26 4.57
CA SER A 174 1.14 23.51 5.79
C SER A 174 0.29 23.21 7.03
N LEU A 175 0.94 23.07 8.20
CA LEU A 175 0.22 22.88 9.47
C LEU A 175 -0.73 24.04 9.80
N GLU A 176 -0.39 25.27 9.37
CA GLU A 176 -1.24 26.45 9.53
C GLU A 176 -2.52 26.34 8.68
N GLN A 177 -2.40 25.78 7.47
CA GLN A 177 -3.53 25.57 6.55
C GLN A 177 -4.39 24.36 6.94
N PHE A 178 -3.79 23.34 7.55
CA PHE A 178 -4.46 22.12 7.98
C PHE A 178 -3.70 21.46 9.13
N ASP A 179 -4.28 21.47 10.33
CA ASP A 179 -3.76 20.71 11.47
C ASP A 179 -4.53 19.37 11.56
N PRO A 180 -3.89 18.21 11.35
CA PRO A 180 -4.57 16.92 11.40
C PRO A 180 -5.19 16.61 12.78
N ASN A 181 -4.84 17.32 13.85
CA ASN A 181 -5.37 17.10 15.19
C ASN A 181 -6.65 17.89 15.49
N LEU A 182 -6.99 18.88 14.65
CA LEU A 182 -8.15 19.76 14.85
C LEU A 182 -9.36 19.39 13.96
N ASN A 183 -9.20 18.39 13.09
CA ASN A 183 -10.18 18.10 12.05
C ASN A 183 -10.62 16.64 12.08
N TRP A 184 -11.89 16.40 12.39
CA TRP A 184 -12.46 15.07 12.65
C TRP A 184 -13.83 14.88 12.01
N ALA A 185 -14.09 13.66 11.55
CA ALA A 185 -15.42 13.19 11.18
C ALA A 185 -15.91 12.18 12.23
N PHE A 186 -17.02 12.47 12.89
CA PHE A 186 -17.65 11.55 13.84
C PHE A 186 -18.66 10.68 13.11
N LEU A 187 -18.52 9.38 13.30
CA LEU A 187 -19.22 8.37 12.52
C LEU A 187 -20.01 7.45 13.44
N ARG A 188 -21.22 7.11 13.00
CA ARG A 188 -22.05 6.05 13.56
C ARG A 188 -22.12 4.91 12.56
N ILE A 189 -21.67 3.73 12.97
CA ILE A 189 -21.63 2.52 12.14
C ILE A 189 -22.68 1.55 12.65
N ILE A 190 -23.63 1.19 11.80
CA ILE A 190 -24.71 0.25 12.10
C ILE A 190 -24.52 -0.99 11.22
N GLN A 191 -24.26 -2.14 11.83
CA GLN A 191 -24.23 -3.41 11.11
C GLN A 191 -25.67 -3.90 10.88
N GLU A 192 -25.96 -4.39 9.68
CA GLU A 192 -27.27 -4.96 9.36
C GLU A 192 -27.62 -6.10 10.34
N GLY A 193 -28.76 -5.98 11.03
CA GLY A 193 -29.21 -6.91 12.06
C GLY A 193 -28.61 -6.72 13.46
N SER A 194 -27.66 -5.79 13.66
CA SER A 194 -27.16 -5.42 14.99
C SER A 194 -27.95 -4.25 15.58
N ILE A 195 -28.25 -4.34 16.87
CA ILE A 195 -28.95 -3.28 17.63
C ILE A 195 -27.95 -2.24 18.17
N ARG A 196 -26.68 -2.60 18.30
CA ARG A 196 -25.66 -1.73 18.92
C ARG A 196 -24.81 -1.04 17.85
N PRO A 197 -24.97 0.28 17.64
CA PRO A 197 -24.08 1.03 16.77
C PRO A 197 -22.68 1.14 17.38
N ILE A 198 -21.67 1.17 16.52
CA ILE A 198 -20.30 1.55 16.89
C ILE A 198 -20.17 3.05 16.61
N HIS A 199 -19.70 3.80 17.59
CA HIS A 199 -19.38 5.21 17.46
C HIS A 199 -17.87 5.40 17.45
N GLY A 200 -17.38 6.30 16.60
CA GLY A 200 -15.97 6.63 16.56
C GLY A 200 -15.69 7.87 15.72
N GLN A 201 -14.42 8.27 15.66
CA GLN A 201 -13.98 9.40 14.85
C GLN A 201 -12.93 8.95 13.85
N ALA A 202 -12.96 9.54 12.66
CA ALA A 202 -11.96 9.37 11.62
C ALA A 202 -11.28 10.71 11.34
N GLY A 203 -9.94 10.70 11.34
CA GLY A 203 -9.10 11.83 10.95
C GLY A 203 -8.22 11.46 9.76
N PHE A 204 -7.47 12.44 9.26
CA PHE A 204 -6.60 12.25 8.08
C PHE A 204 -5.48 11.22 8.31
N LEU A 205 -4.88 11.20 9.51
CA LEU A 205 -3.82 10.27 9.91
C LEU A 205 -4.29 9.22 10.94
N THR A 206 -5.56 9.25 11.31
CA THR A 206 -6.13 8.43 12.38
C THR A 206 -7.42 7.81 11.88
N PRO A 207 -7.33 6.73 11.08
CA PRO A 207 -8.51 6.08 10.54
C PRO A 207 -9.33 5.40 11.63
N LEU A 208 -10.65 5.37 11.46
CA LEU A 208 -11.54 4.58 12.30
C LEU A 208 -11.51 3.13 11.82
N THR A 209 -10.99 2.22 12.65
CA THR A 209 -10.89 0.79 12.34
C THR A 209 -11.94 -0.03 13.08
N PHE A 210 -12.51 -1.03 12.39
CA PHE A 210 -13.44 -1.99 12.98
C PHE A 210 -13.36 -3.33 12.23
N GLY A 211 -12.82 -4.35 12.91
CA GLY A 211 -12.47 -5.62 12.25
C GLY A 211 -11.36 -5.41 11.21
N ASN A 212 -11.57 -5.91 9.98
CA ASN A 212 -10.64 -5.73 8.86
C ASN A 212 -10.93 -4.46 8.04
N ARG A 213 -11.84 -3.61 8.52
CA ARG A 213 -12.30 -2.41 7.83
C ARG A 213 -11.69 -1.16 8.42
N SER A 214 -11.52 -0.15 7.58
CA SER A 214 -10.95 1.13 7.94
C SER A 214 -11.71 2.24 7.20
N ILE A 215 -12.01 3.32 7.93
CA ILE A 215 -12.57 4.55 7.39
C ILE A 215 -11.51 5.63 7.56
N THR A 216 -10.96 6.09 6.44
CA THR A 216 -9.95 7.13 6.43
C THR A 216 -10.55 8.40 5.88
N LEU A 217 -10.39 9.50 6.61
CA LEU A 217 -10.73 10.80 6.07
C LEU A 217 -9.68 11.24 5.07
N THR A 218 -10.10 11.62 3.86
CA THR A 218 -9.18 12.02 2.79
C THR A 218 -9.26 13.49 2.41
N ASP A 219 -10.41 14.14 2.58
CA ASP A 219 -10.54 15.59 2.34
C ASP A 219 -11.73 16.19 3.09
N PHE A 220 -11.71 17.52 3.21
CA PHE A 220 -12.84 18.35 3.60
C PHE A 220 -13.05 19.40 2.51
N TYR A 221 -14.31 19.73 2.20
CA TYR A 221 -14.60 20.84 1.30
C TYR A 221 -15.98 21.43 1.54
N VAL A 222 -16.14 22.70 1.16
CA VAL A 222 -17.44 23.36 1.04
C VAL A 222 -17.77 23.48 -0.45
N PRO A 223 -18.88 22.89 -0.94
CA PRO A 223 -19.23 22.95 -2.36
C PRO A 223 -19.40 24.39 -2.85
N PHE A 224 -19.11 24.64 -4.13
CA PHE A 224 -19.22 25.97 -4.72
C PHE A 224 -20.64 26.55 -4.56
N GLY A 225 -20.72 27.80 -4.11
CA GLY A 225 -21.98 28.52 -3.94
C GLY A 225 -22.85 28.08 -2.76
N GLN A 226 -22.35 27.18 -1.90
CA GLN A 226 -23.06 26.75 -0.69
C GLN A 226 -22.55 27.48 0.56
N GLU A 227 -23.36 27.50 1.62
CA GLU A 227 -22.96 28.03 2.93
C GLU A 227 -22.02 27.06 3.67
N ASP A 228 -21.46 27.52 4.81
CA ASP A 228 -20.48 26.74 5.60
C ASP A 228 -21.08 25.48 6.23
N ASP A 229 -22.40 25.44 6.41
CA ASP A 229 -23.14 24.27 6.89
C ASP A 229 -23.14 23.09 5.90
N ALA A 230 -22.87 23.38 4.62
CA ALA A 230 -22.71 22.38 3.57
C ALA A 230 -21.33 21.70 3.57
N LEU A 231 -20.53 21.89 4.63
CA LEU A 231 -19.26 21.21 4.83
C LEU A 231 -19.42 19.70 4.61
N THR A 232 -18.64 19.19 3.67
CA THR A 232 -18.70 17.80 3.22
C THR A 232 -17.35 17.14 3.48
N VAL A 233 -17.37 15.91 3.97
CA VAL A 233 -16.16 15.09 4.16
C VAL A 233 -16.03 14.07 3.03
N SER A 234 -14.82 13.91 2.52
CA SER A 234 -14.48 12.79 1.63
C SER A 234 -13.84 11.69 2.46
N LEU A 235 -14.49 10.53 2.50
CA LEU A 235 -14.02 9.34 3.21
C LEU A 235 -13.61 8.27 2.21
N THR A 236 -12.61 7.49 2.58
CA THR A 236 -12.21 6.27 1.89
C THR A 236 -12.45 5.08 2.81
N LEU A 237 -13.34 4.20 2.39
CA LEU A 237 -13.73 3.00 3.11
C LEU A 237 -12.96 1.83 2.51
N THR A 238 -12.18 1.12 3.33
CA THR A 238 -11.40 -0.03 2.88
C THR A 238 -11.71 -1.23 3.76
N ASN A 239 -11.64 -2.42 3.17
CA ASN A 239 -11.62 -3.68 3.89
C ASN A 239 -10.34 -4.39 3.45
N ASN A 240 -9.34 -4.56 4.30
CA ASN A 240 -8.12 -5.27 3.89
C ASN A 240 -7.74 -6.30 4.96
N PRO A 241 -8.24 -7.55 4.86
CA PRO A 241 -7.90 -8.60 5.81
C PRO A 241 -6.43 -9.01 5.77
N LEU A 242 -5.71 -8.67 4.68
CA LEU A 242 -4.29 -9.00 4.51
C LEU A 242 -3.36 -7.92 5.06
N SER A 243 -3.84 -6.71 5.35
CA SER A 243 -3.01 -5.58 5.79
C SER A 243 -2.17 -5.89 7.04
N GLY A 244 -2.77 -6.51 8.06
CA GLY A 244 -2.07 -6.92 9.27
C GLY A 244 -1.02 -8.01 9.00
N TRP A 245 -1.36 -9.01 8.18
CA TRP A 245 -0.43 -10.06 7.76
C TRP A 245 0.76 -9.48 7.00
N PHE A 246 0.48 -8.63 6.03
CA PHE A 246 1.46 -7.93 5.22
C PHE A 246 2.44 -7.15 6.09
N LEU A 247 1.95 -6.30 7.00
CA LEU A 247 2.78 -5.52 7.90
C LEU A 247 3.63 -6.43 8.82
N GLY A 248 3.04 -7.50 9.34
CA GLY A 248 3.76 -8.50 10.13
C GLY A 248 4.90 -9.15 9.35
N CYS A 249 4.68 -9.51 8.08
CA CYS A 249 5.71 -10.08 7.20
C CYS A 249 6.84 -9.08 6.93
N TYR A 250 6.50 -7.81 6.70
CA TYR A 250 7.49 -6.74 6.52
C TYR A 250 8.34 -6.53 7.77
N LEU A 251 7.72 -6.48 8.94
CA LEU A 251 8.45 -6.34 10.20
C LEU A 251 9.37 -7.53 10.46
N ALA A 252 8.88 -8.75 10.22
CA ALA A 252 9.66 -9.97 10.35
C ALA A 252 10.83 -10.03 9.35
N LEU A 253 10.64 -9.54 8.12
CA LEU A 253 11.70 -9.37 7.13
C LEU A 253 12.78 -8.39 7.61
N LEU A 254 12.37 -7.23 8.13
CA LEU A 254 13.29 -6.22 8.67
C LEU A 254 14.11 -6.78 9.85
N ILE A 255 13.45 -7.43 10.79
CA ILE A 255 14.12 -8.11 11.91
C ILE A 255 15.10 -9.16 11.38
N SER A 256 14.71 -9.96 10.38
CA SER A 256 15.59 -10.98 9.79
C SER A 256 16.83 -10.37 9.12
N LEU A 257 16.69 -9.20 8.48
CA LEU A 257 17.81 -8.46 7.90
C LEU A 257 18.76 -7.93 8.99
N ILE A 258 18.23 -7.34 10.07
CA ILE A 258 19.03 -6.86 11.20
C ILE A 258 19.78 -8.03 11.85
N LEU A 259 19.10 -9.15 12.10
CA LEU A 259 19.71 -10.35 12.64
C LEU A 259 20.75 -10.96 11.69
N HIS A 260 20.55 -10.87 10.37
CA HIS A 260 21.56 -11.28 9.40
C HIS A 260 22.82 -10.43 9.49
N LEU A 261 22.69 -9.10 9.59
CA LEU A 261 23.84 -8.21 9.78
C LEU A 261 24.58 -8.52 11.09
N ALA A 262 23.85 -8.66 12.20
CA ALA A 262 24.44 -9.05 13.48
C ALA A 262 25.15 -10.41 13.40
N HIS A 263 24.55 -11.38 12.70
CA HIS A 263 25.14 -12.70 12.46
C HIS A 263 26.45 -12.61 11.67
N LEU A 264 26.50 -11.80 10.61
CA LEU A 264 27.73 -11.56 9.85
C LEU A 264 28.82 -10.92 10.73
N VAL A 265 28.48 -9.98 11.60
CA VAL A 265 29.44 -9.32 12.50
C VAL A 265 30.00 -10.31 13.53
N LEU A 266 29.13 -11.11 14.15
CA LEU A 266 29.50 -12.03 15.24
C LEU A 266 30.23 -13.30 14.77
N PHE A 267 29.90 -13.80 13.58
CA PHE A 267 30.41 -15.08 13.08
C PHE A 267 31.35 -14.97 11.87
N SER A 268 31.68 -13.76 11.40
CA SER A 268 32.75 -13.58 10.42
C SER A 268 34.10 -13.91 11.04
N SER A 269 34.73 -14.98 10.55
CA SER A 269 36.08 -15.37 10.97
C SER A 269 37.09 -14.24 10.66
N PRO A 270 38.05 -13.95 11.55
CA PRO A 270 39.16 -13.03 11.26
C PRO A 270 39.92 -13.38 9.97
N SER A 271 39.99 -14.67 9.61
CA SER A 271 40.65 -15.14 8.39
C SER A 271 39.93 -14.74 7.10
N GLU A 272 38.63 -14.40 7.15
CA GLU A 272 37.89 -13.86 6.01
C GLU A 272 37.97 -12.32 5.96
N LYS A 273 38.12 -11.65 7.10
CA LYS A 273 38.32 -10.18 7.16
C LYS A 273 39.64 -9.73 6.50
N ALA A 274 40.65 -10.60 6.45
CA ALA A 274 41.93 -10.33 5.80
C ALA A 274 41.93 -10.52 4.27
N ARG A 275 40.81 -10.93 3.66
CA ARG A 275 40.68 -11.12 2.19
C ARG A 275 39.74 -10.11 1.51
N CYS A 276 39.29 -9.09 2.24
CA CYS A 276 38.57 -7.94 1.69
C CYS A 276 39.49 -6.73 1.66
#